data_AF-A0A958H9G4-F1
#
_entry.id   AF-A0A958H9G4-F1
#
_cell.length_a   1.000
_cell.length_b   1.000
_cell.length_c   1.000
_cell.angle_alpha   90.00
_cell.angle_beta   90.00
_cell.angle_gamma   90.00
#
_symmetry.space_group_name_H-M   'P 1'
#
loop_
_entity.id
_entity.type
_entity.pdbx_description
1 polymer ?
#
loop_
_entity_poly.entity_id
_entity_poly.type
_entity_poly.pdbx_seq_one_letter_code
_entity_poly.pdbx_strand_id
1 'polypeptide(L)'
;MDLSQSRNKPLALSPSLVVLAWVVTLFISDLPDILLRELTGNVPGWLFWSKVGLLLVLAAVSLAWQALRPLRDYLLILLVILLASFGSVRLTNMKPWQNRFAAADAPFALSMLGEQLRRLTVSLAVIAAFLLLRYRRDGFFLVKGQLDATGAPIRWLGITRPYSYRRFGPLAALCISLGLGVFLVIGGGLPHVSPGSVTLLTVAAVVLLAATNAFNENMTYRAAPLATLEPAIGPSQAMLLTAVLFGVG
;
A
#
# COMPACT_ATOMS: atom_id res chain seq x y z
N MET A 1 39.41 8.71 10.39
CA MET A 1 38.33 8.79 11.38
C MET A 1 37.11 8.14 10.75
N ASP A 2 36.85 6.90 11.15
CA ASP A 2 35.96 5.95 10.47
C ASP A 2 34.49 6.25 10.80
N LEU A 3 33.77 6.83 9.83
CA LEU A 3 32.34 7.20 9.97
C LEU A 3 31.39 5.99 9.84
N SER A 4 31.91 4.77 9.67
CA SER A 4 31.10 3.57 9.52
C SER A 4 30.62 2.94 10.83
N GLN A 5 31.18 3.33 11.98
CA GLN A 5 30.89 2.68 13.27
C GLN A 5 29.84 3.37 14.17
N SER A 6 29.31 4.54 13.81
CA SER A 6 28.37 5.27 14.69
C SER A 6 26.88 5.00 14.45
N ARG A 7 26.50 4.20 13.44
CA ARG A 7 25.08 4.03 13.05
C ARG A 7 24.33 2.83 13.62
N ASN A 8 24.98 1.92 14.36
CA ASN A 8 24.35 0.64 14.72
C ASN A 8 24.40 0.32 16.23
N LYS A 9 23.88 1.21 17.07
CA LYS A 9 23.17 0.70 18.26
C LYS A 9 21.72 0.49 17.84
N PRO A 10 21.21 -0.76 17.77
CA PRO A 10 19.78 -0.95 17.62
C PRO A 10 19.13 -0.23 18.81
N LEU A 11 18.32 0.80 18.54
CA LEU A 11 17.38 1.31 19.53
C LEU A 11 16.67 0.09 20.09
N ALA A 12 16.82 -0.17 21.39
CA ALA A 12 16.12 -1.27 22.03
C ALA A 12 14.63 -1.05 21.77
N LEU A 13 14.06 -1.89 20.90
CA LEU A 13 12.68 -1.78 20.48
C LEU A 13 11.81 -1.88 21.73
N SER A 14 11.00 -0.86 22.01
CA SER A 14 10.03 -0.95 23.10
C SER A 14 8.96 -1.98 22.70
N PRO A 15 8.83 -3.11 23.41
CA PRO A 15 7.86 -4.14 23.05
C PRO A 15 6.43 -3.59 23.03
N SER A 16 6.15 -2.64 23.92
CA SER A 16 4.85 -1.95 24.00
C SER A 16 4.52 -1.14 22.73
N LEU A 17 5.51 -0.49 22.11
CA LEU A 17 5.32 0.25 20.86
C LEU A 17 5.05 -0.69 19.69
N VAL A 18 5.74 -1.82 19.62
CA VAL A 18 5.52 -2.84 18.61
C VAL A 18 4.11 -3.41 18.72
N VAL A 19 3.69 -3.80 19.94
CA VAL A 19 2.33 -4.31 20.20
C VAL A 19 1.27 -3.27 19.82
N LEU A 20 1.47 -2.01 20.21
CA LEU A 20 0.54 -0.95 19.86
C LEU A 20 0.44 -0.74 18.35
N ALA A 21 1.57 -0.75 17.62
CA ALA A 21 1.57 -0.66 16.17
C ALA A 21 0.79 -1.82 15.55
N TRP A 22 0.96 -3.06 16.03
CA TRP A 22 0.18 -4.22 15.59
C TRP A 22 -1.31 -4.06 15.83
N VAL A 23 -1.72 -3.68 17.04
CA VAL A 23 -3.14 -3.48 17.38
C VAL A 23 -3.76 -2.41 16.49
N VAL A 24 -3.08 -1.27 16.31
CA VAL A 24 -3.55 -0.19 15.44
C VAL A 24 -3.66 -0.68 13.99
N THR A 25 -2.64 -1.33 13.44
CA THR A 25 -2.69 -1.82 12.05
C THR A 25 -3.84 -2.80 11.82
N LEU A 26 -4.02 -3.77 12.70
CA LEU A 26 -5.07 -4.79 12.58
C LEU A 26 -6.47 -4.19 12.75
N PHE A 27 -6.62 -3.18 13.61
CA PHE A 27 -7.91 -2.52 13.81
C PHE A 27 -8.25 -1.53 12.67
N ILE A 28 -7.24 -0.89 12.09
CA ILE A 28 -7.45 0.09 11.01
C ILE A 28 -7.59 -0.57 9.64
N SER A 29 -6.98 -1.74 9.42
CA SER A 29 -7.14 -2.53 8.19
C SER A 29 -8.59 -2.98 7.96
N ASP A 30 -8.85 -3.66 6.85
CA ASP A 30 -10.18 -4.19 6.54
C ASP A 30 -10.56 -5.43 7.35
N LEU A 31 -9.67 -5.92 8.25
CA LEU A 31 -9.94 -7.10 9.07
C LEU A 31 -11.23 -6.98 9.90
N PRO A 32 -11.50 -5.89 10.64
CA PRO A 32 -12.73 -5.78 11.43
C PRO A 32 -13.97 -5.73 10.54
N ASP A 33 -13.88 -5.12 9.36
CA ASP A 33 -14.96 -5.02 8.38
C ASP A 33 -15.28 -6.40 7.79
N ILE A 34 -14.25 -7.16 7.42
CA ILE A 34 -14.38 -8.56 6.97
C ILE A 34 -15.03 -9.40 8.06
N LEU A 35 -14.48 -9.38 9.28
CA LEU A 35 -15.01 -10.19 10.39
C LEU A 35 -16.46 -9.85 10.71
N LEU A 36 -16.83 -8.57 10.78
CA LEU A 36 -18.20 -8.17 11.07
C LEU A 36 -19.16 -8.51 9.92
N ARG A 37 -18.71 -8.37 8.67
CA ARG A 37 -19.49 -8.80 7.50
C ARG A 37 -19.78 -10.29 7.53
N GLU A 38 -18.77 -11.12 7.80
CA GLU A 38 -18.92 -12.58 7.86
C GLU A 38 -19.76 -13.03 9.06
N LEU A 39 -19.61 -12.38 10.22
CA LEU A 39 -20.33 -12.77 11.45
C LEU A 39 -21.76 -12.23 11.53
N THR A 40 -22.03 -11.05 10.96
CA THR A 40 -23.32 -10.35 11.13
C THR A 40 -24.05 -10.07 9.82
N GLY A 41 -23.43 -10.35 8.68
CA GLY A 41 -23.96 -10.07 7.33
C GLY A 41 -23.85 -8.60 6.91
N ASN A 42 -23.35 -7.70 7.77
CA ASN A 42 -23.26 -6.27 7.48
C ASN A 42 -22.03 -5.63 8.16
N VAL A 43 -21.57 -4.49 7.62
CA VAL A 43 -20.55 -3.65 8.24
C VAL A 43 -21.23 -2.42 8.84
N PRO A 44 -21.20 -2.23 10.18
CA PRO A 44 -21.84 -1.08 10.80
C PRO A 44 -21.18 0.24 10.38
N GLY A 45 -21.99 1.24 10.01
CA GLY A 45 -21.49 2.55 9.57
C GLY A 45 -20.69 3.33 10.62
N TRP A 46 -20.84 3.00 11.91
CA TRP A 46 -20.06 3.59 12.99
C TRP A 46 -18.61 3.10 13.02
N LEU A 47 -18.31 1.92 12.48
CA LEU A 47 -16.98 1.30 12.55
C LEU A 47 -15.92 2.20 11.91
N PHE A 48 -16.23 2.77 10.75
CA PHE A 48 -15.37 3.75 10.08
C PHE A 48 -15.04 4.93 11.00
N TRP A 49 -16.04 5.52 11.66
CA TRP A 49 -15.83 6.66 12.55
C TRP A 49 -15.09 6.29 13.83
N SER A 50 -15.23 5.06 14.32
CA SER A 50 -14.42 4.52 15.42
C SER A 50 -12.93 4.43 15.04
N LYS A 51 -12.61 3.97 13.82
CA LYS A 51 -11.23 3.95 13.31
C LYS A 51 -10.64 5.36 13.22
N VAL A 52 -11.40 6.31 12.65
CA VAL A 52 -11.01 7.73 12.59
C VAL A 52 -10.80 8.31 13.98
N GLY A 53 -11.74 8.10 14.89
CA GLY A 53 -11.68 8.58 16.27
C GLY A 53 -10.46 8.03 17.02
N LEU A 54 -10.19 6.73 16.90
CA LEU A 54 -9.00 6.10 17.47
C LEU A 54 -7.71 6.77 16.98
N LEU A 55 -7.55 6.94 15.67
CA LEU A 55 -6.36 7.56 15.09
C LEU A 55 -6.19 9.01 15.54
N LEU A 56 -7.27 9.79 15.60
CA LEU A 56 -7.24 11.17 16.08
C LEU A 56 -6.83 11.24 17.56
N VAL A 57 -7.42 10.39 18.42
CA VAL A 57 -7.08 10.33 19.85
C VAL A 57 -5.62 9.92 20.03
N LEU A 58 -5.15 8.87 19.36
CA LEU A 58 -3.76 8.44 19.47
C LEU A 58 -2.78 9.49 18.92
N ALA A 59 -3.10 10.14 17.80
CA ALA A 59 -2.30 11.22 17.26
C ALA A 59 -2.23 12.41 18.24
N ALA A 60 -3.35 12.80 18.86
CA ALA A 60 -3.37 13.86 19.87
C ALA A 60 -2.57 13.48 21.14
N VAL A 61 -2.76 12.25 21.65
CA VAL A 61 -2.00 11.72 22.80
C VAL A 61 -0.50 11.69 22.49
N SER A 62 -0.10 11.40 21.25
CA SER A 62 1.31 11.41 20.85
C SER A 62 1.99 12.78 21.00
N LEU A 63 1.23 13.88 21.00
CA LEU A 63 1.78 15.23 21.24
C LEU A 63 2.22 15.38 22.70
N ALA A 64 1.39 14.91 23.63
CA ALA A 64 1.62 15.02 25.07
C ALA A 64 2.52 13.90 25.63
N TRP A 65 2.39 12.67 25.13
CA TRP A 65 3.05 11.50 25.69
C TRP A 65 4.27 11.06 24.87
N GLN A 66 5.47 11.23 25.44
CA GLN A 66 6.73 10.90 24.79
C GLN A 66 6.84 9.44 24.32
N ALA A 67 6.21 8.51 25.04
CA ALA A 67 6.23 7.08 24.69
C ALA A 67 5.58 6.81 23.32
N LEU A 68 4.56 7.60 22.92
CA LEU A 68 3.82 7.39 21.68
C LEU A 68 4.35 8.23 20.50
N ARG A 69 5.19 9.24 20.78
CA ARG A 69 5.78 10.13 19.76
C ARG A 69 6.38 9.39 18.56
N PRO A 70 7.10 8.26 18.70
CA PRO A 70 7.68 7.57 17.55
C PRO A 70 6.66 7.09 16.52
N LEU A 71 5.40 6.84 16.91
CA LEU A 71 4.34 6.38 16.00
C LEU A 71 3.49 7.52 15.42
N ARG A 72 3.75 8.79 15.80
CA ARG A 72 2.92 9.93 15.41
C ARG A 72 2.70 10.00 13.90
N ASP A 73 3.79 9.94 13.12
CA ASP A 73 3.69 10.11 11.67
C ASP A 73 2.98 8.91 11.03
N TYR A 74 3.16 7.71 11.57
CA TYR A 74 2.42 6.52 11.15
C TYR A 74 0.91 6.69 11.37
N LEU A 75 0.50 7.14 12.56
CA LEU A 75 -0.91 7.40 12.89
C LEU A 75 -1.54 8.45 11.99
N LEU A 76 -0.82 9.55 11.73
CA LEU A 76 -1.28 10.62 10.84
C LEU A 76 -1.41 10.15 9.39
N ILE A 77 -0.45 9.37 8.90
CA ILE A 77 -0.49 8.83 7.54
C ILE A 77 -1.62 7.81 7.38
N LEU A 78 -1.84 6.92 8.35
CA LEU A 78 -3.01 6.02 8.34
C LEU A 78 -4.33 6.82 8.32
N LEU A 79 -4.41 7.90 9.09
CA LEU A 79 -5.60 8.76 9.11
C LEU A 79 -5.84 9.39 7.74
N VAL A 80 -4.78 9.88 7.08
CA VAL A 80 -4.86 10.41 5.71
C VAL A 80 -5.33 9.34 4.74
N ILE A 81 -4.75 8.14 4.78
CA ILE A 81 -5.15 7.02 3.92
C ILE A 81 -6.63 6.71 4.10
N LEU A 82 -7.10 6.60 5.35
CA LEU A 82 -8.48 6.28 5.68
C LEU A 82 -9.46 7.37 5.19
N LEU A 83 -9.18 8.63 5.48
CA LEU A 83 -10.03 9.76 5.08
C LEU A 83 -10.02 9.98 3.56
N ALA A 84 -8.84 9.88 2.92
CA ALA A 84 -8.71 10.02 1.47
C ALA A 84 -9.41 8.87 0.75
N SER A 85 -9.33 7.64 1.26
CA SER A 85 -10.04 6.49 0.70
C SER A 85 -11.55 6.69 0.78
N PHE A 86 -12.07 7.09 1.95
CA PHE A 86 -13.48 7.42 2.12
C PHE A 86 -13.93 8.56 1.19
N GLY A 87 -13.16 9.64 1.13
CA GLY A 87 -13.41 10.78 0.24
C GLY A 87 -13.40 10.36 -1.23
N SER A 88 -12.48 9.48 -1.64
CA SER A 88 -12.41 8.98 -3.01
C SER A 88 -13.66 8.20 -3.40
N VAL A 89 -14.20 7.38 -2.51
CA VAL A 89 -15.46 6.65 -2.75
C VAL A 89 -16.65 7.61 -2.87
N ARG A 90 -16.69 8.66 -2.03
CA ARG A 90 -17.72 9.70 -2.14
C ARG A 90 -17.64 10.44 -3.47
N LEU A 91 -16.42 10.74 -3.93
CA LEU A 91 -16.19 11.38 -5.23
C LEU A 91 -16.67 10.49 -6.37
N THR A 92 -16.35 9.19 -6.35
CA THR A 92 -16.76 8.29 -7.43
C THR A 92 -18.24 7.99 -7.45
N ASN A 93 -18.94 8.11 -6.31
CA ASN A 93 -20.40 7.98 -6.24
C ASN A 93 -21.15 9.20 -6.80
N MET A 94 -20.47 10.28 -7.20
CA MET A 94 -21.12 11.43 -7.82
C MET A 94 -21.56 11.11 -9.25
N LYS A 95 -22.74 11.61 -9.66
CA LYS A 95 -23.30 11.39 -11.00
C LYS A 95 -22.32 11.70 -12.15
N PRO A 96 -21.55 12.81 -12.14
CA PRO A 96 -20.61 13.09 -13.24
C PRO A 96 -19.53 12.02 -13.40
N TRP A 97 -19.06 11.45 -12.29
CA TRP A 97 -18.08 10.38 -12.32
C TRP A 97 -18.69 9.08 -12.86
N GLN A 98 -19.85 8.69 -12.32
CA GLN A 98 -20.57 7.49 -12.73
C GLN A 98 -20.90 7.53 -14.23
N ASN A 99 -21.42 8.66 -14.71
CA ASN A 99 -21.76 8.84 -16.13
C ASN A 99 -20.53 8.74 -17.06
N ARG A 100 -19.33 9.06 -16.56
CA ARG A 100 -18.11 9.07 -17.37
C ARG A 100 -17.36 7.74 -17.34
N PHE A 101 -17.28 7.09 -16.19
CA PHE A 101 -16.40 5.94 -15.97
C PHE A 101 -17.14 4.65 -15.59
N ALA A 102 -18.42 4.72 -15.21
CA ALA A 102 -19.18 3.56 -14.75
C ALA A 102 -20.58 3.48 -15.41
N ALA A 103 -20.71 4.06 -16.61
CA ALA A 103 -21.89 3.86 -17.44
C ALA A 103 -22.00 2.36 -17.81
N ALA A 104 -23.22 1.85 -17.97
CA ALA A 104 -23.47 0.42 -18.19
C ALA A 104 -22.79 -0.13 -19.46
N ASP A 105 -22.54 0.73 -20.43
CA ASP A 105 -21.89 0.45 -21.72
C ASP A 105 -20.44 0.93 -21.79
N ALA A 106 -19.87 1.42 -20.68
CA ALA A 106 -18.50 1.91 -20.65
C ALA A 106 -17.50 0.78 -20.99
N PRO A 107 -16.57 0.99 -21.94
CA PRO A 107 -15.53 0.02 -22.23
C PRO A 107 -14.68 -0.27 -20.99
N PHE A 108 -14.28 -1.53 -20.79
CA PHE A 108 -13.47 -1.97 -19.65
C PHE A 108 -12.27 -1.05 -19.34
N ALA A 109 -11.53 -0.62 -20.37
CA ALA A 109 -10.38 0.25 -20.22
C ALA A 109 -10.74 1.62 -19.62
N LEU A 110 -11.92 2.15 -19.95
CA LEU A 110 -12.41 3.43 -19.41
C LEU A 110 -12.83 3.25 -17.94
N SER A 111 -13.51 2.16 -17.60
CA SER A 111 -13.89 1.86 -16.21
C SER A 111 -12.66 1.63 -15.33
N MET A 112 -11.68 0.91 -15.85
CA MET A 112 -10.38 0.72 -15.19
C MET A 112 -9.61 2.02 -15.03
N LEU A 113 -9.63 2.90 -16.04
CA LEU A 113 -9.03 4.23 -15.91
C LEU A 113 -9.67 5.02 -14.76
N GLY A 114 -11.01 5.00 -14.66
CA GLY A 114 -11.72 5.60 -13.54
C GLY A 114 -11.21 5.06 -12.21
N GLU A 115 -11.16 3.75 -12.05
CA GLU A 115 -10.67 3.13 -10.82
C GLU A 115 -9.21 3.52 -10.50
N GLN A 116 -8.32 3.54 -11.50
CA GLN A 116 -6.94 3.95 -11.28
C GLN A 116 -6.80 5.44 -10.93
N LEU A 117 -7.65 6.32 -11.48
CA LEU A 117 -7.71 7.74 -11.11
C LEU A 117 -8.22 7.94 -9.66
N ARG A 118 -9.21 7.14 -9.24
CA ARG A 118 -9.69 7.13 -7.86
C ARG A 118 -8.56 6.79 -6.89
N ARG A 119 -7.83 5.70 -7.16
CA ARG A 119 -6.70 5.26 -6.33
C ARG A 119 -5.54 6.24 -6.36
N LEU A 120 -5.27 6.85 -7.53
CA LEU A 120 -4.26 7.90 -7.66
C LEU A 120 -4.58 9.11 -6.77
N THR A 121 -5.86 9.46 -6.63
CA THR A 121 -6.28 10.54 -5.71
C THR A 121 -5.86 10.25 -4.27
N VAL A 122 -6.01 9.00 -3.80
CA VAL A 122 -5.54 8.59 -2.47
C VAL A 122 -4.03 8.70 -2.37
N SER A 123 -3.28 8.16 -3.34
CA SER A 123 -1.82 8.22 -3.34
C SER A 123 -1.28 9.65 -3.39
N LEU A 124 -1.94 10.56 -4.14
CA LEU A 124 -1.60 11.98 -4.15
C LEU A 124 -1.86 12.65 -2.80
N ALA A 125 -2.95 12.29 -2.10
CA ALA A 125 -3.20 12.78 -0.75
C ALA A 125 -2.12 12.31 0.24
N VAL A 126 -1.67 11.05 0.13
CA VAL A 126 -0.57 10.52 0.94
C VAL A 126 0.75 11.26 0.64
N ILE A 127 1.07 11.49 -0.64
CA ILE A 127 2.25 12.28 -1.03
C ILE A 127 2.16 13.69 -0.44
N ALA A 128 1.01 14.36 -0.57
CA ALA A 128 0.81 15.69 -0.01
C ALA A 128 1.00 15.68 1.52
N ALA A 129 0.48 14.67 2.22
CA ALA A 129 0.66 14.52 3.67
C ALA A 129 2.14 14.38 4.05
N PHE A 130 2.92 13.55 3.35
CA PHE A 130 4.37 13.46 3.60
C PHE A 130 5.07 14.81 3.40
N LEU A 131 4.75 15.54 2.35
CA LEU A 131 5.33 16.87 2.09
C LEU A 131 4.93 17.88 3.18
N LEU A 132 3.69 17.84 3.68
CA LEU A 132 3.22 18.66 4.80
C LEU A 132 3.92 18.29 6.12
N LEU A 133 4.19 17.00 6.34
CA LEU A 133 5.02 16.48 7.44
C LEU A 133 6.52 16.73 7.23
N ARG A 134 6.90 17.49 6.19
CA ARG A 134 8.29 17.87 5.88
C ARG A 134 9.21 16.71 5.52
N TYR A 135 8.66 15.58 5.12
CA TYR A 135 9.45 14.52 4.51
C TYR A 135 10.01 14.99 3.17
N ARG A 136 11.25 14.60 2.90
CA ARG A 136 11.82 14.71 1.56
C ARG A 136 11.38 13.51 0.70
N ARG A 137 11.38 13.67 -0.62
CA ARG A 137 10.93 12.63 -1.57
C ARG A 137 11.64 11.29 -1.37
N ASP A 138 12.92 11.31 -1.03
CA ASP A 138 13.72 10.13 -0.72
C ASP A 138 13.31 9.45 0.60
N GLY A 139 12.81 10.21 1.58
CA GLY A 139 12.38 9.70 2.88
C GLY A 139 11.09 8.87 2.86
N PHE A 140 10.32 8.92 1.77
CA PHE A 140 9.15 8.06 1.55
C PHE A 140 9.19 7.37 0.18
N PHE A 141 10.40 7.13 -0.34
CA PHE A 141 10.64 6.32 -1.54
C PHE A 141 10.05 6.88 -2.85
N LEU A 142 9.76 8.19 -2.92
CA LEU A 142 9.37 8.87 -4.17
C LEU A 142 10.61 9.32 -4.96
N VAL A 143 11.50 8.36 -5.22
CA VAL A 143 12.74 8.55 -5.99
C VAL A 143 12.98 7.33 -6.88
N LYS A 144 13.85 7.48 -7.88
CA LYS A 144 14.24 6.34 -8.72
C LYS A 144 14.92 5.27 -7.86
N GLY A 145 14.42 4.04 -7.93
CA GLY A 145 15.01 2.90 -7.23
C GLY A 145 16.41 2.54 -7.77
N GLN A 146 17.25 1.99 -6.89
CA GLN A 146 18.58 1.49 -7.24
C GLN A 146 18.50 -0.01 -7.58
N LEU A 147 18.41 -0.34 -8.87
CA LEU A 147 18.24 -1.74 -9.30
C LEU A 147 19.47 -2.61 -9.03
N ASP A 148 20.66 -2.02 -8.95
CA ASP A 148 21.88 -2.77 -8.65
C ASP A 148 22.06 -3.04 -7.14
N ALA A 149 21.21 -2.45 -6.28
CA ALA A 149 21.18 -2.78 -4.86
C ALA A 149 20.88 -4.26 -4.66
N THR A 150 21.48 -4.84 -3.62
CA THR A 150 21.32 -6.27 -3.28
C THR A 150 20.35 -6.43 -2.12
N GLY A 151 19.39 -7.34 -2.30
CA GLY A 151 18.51 -7.76 -1.22
C GLY A 151 19.21 -8.68 -0.23
N ALA A 152 18.75 -8.70 1.01
CA ALA A 152 19.21 -9.67 2.01
C ALA A 152 18.90 -11.12 1.56
N PRO A 153 19.72 -12.12 1.94
CA PRO A 153 19.47 -13.51 1.61
C PRO A 153 18.11 -14.00 2.15
N ILE A 154 17.34 -14.70 1.31
CA ILE A 154 16.06 -15.31 1.66
C ILE A 154 16.27 -16.83 1.72
N ARG A 155 16.80 -17.31 2.84
CA ARG A 155 17.27 -18.69 2.98
C ARG A 155 16.18 -19.74 2.75
N TRP A 156 14.94 -19.47 3.16
CA TRP A 156 13.81 -20.38 2.98
C TRP A 156 13.39 -20.53 1.50
N LEU A 157 13.74 -19.56 0.66
CA LEU A 157 13.50 -19.60 -0.79
C LEU A 157 14.73 -20.13 -1.56
N GLY A 158 15.73 -20.68 -0.86
CA GLY A 158 16.99 -21.14 -1.46
C GLY A 158 17.94 -20.01 -1.90
N ILE A 159 17.60 -18.75 -1.62
CA ILE A 159 18.44 -17.59 -1.96
C ILE A 159 19.44 -17.37 -0.83
N THR A 160 20.58 -18.03 -0.91
CA THR A 160 21.63 -18.03 0.15
C THR A 160 22.62 -16.88 0.05
N ARG A 161 22.66 -16.16 -1.09
CA ARG A 161 23.56 -15.04 -1.34
C ARG A 161 22.76 -13.76 -1.63
N PRO A 162 23.30 -12.57 -1.28
CA PRO A 162 22.69 -11.31 -1.68
C PRO A 162 22.46 -11.27 -3.18
N TYR A 163 21.25 -10.93 -3.60
CA TYR A 163 20.82 -10.99 -4.99
C TYR A 163 20.40 -9.59 -5.45
N SER A 164 20.93 -9.14 -6.58
CA SER A 164 20.62 -7.80 -7.12
C SER A 164 19.16 -7.73 -7.60
N TYR A 165 18.48 -6.60 -7.33
CA TYR A 165 17.13 -6.36 -7.80
C TYR A 165 17.01 -6.36 -9.33
N ARG A 166 18.08 -6.04 -10.06
CA ARG A 166 18.13 -6.07 -11.52
C ARG A 166 17.90 -7.47 -12.10
N ARG A 167 18.29 -8.51 -11.35
CA ARG A 167 18.05 -9.91 -11.73
C ARG A 167 16.81 -10.48 -11.03
N PHE A 168 16.64 -10.18 -9.74
CA PHE A 168 15.51 -10.67 -8.97
C PHE A 168 14.16 -10.18 -9.51
N GLY A 169 14.06 -8.88 -9.81
CA GLY A 169 12.83 -8.22 -10.23
C GLY A 169 12.19 -8.86 -11.45
N PRO A 170 12.90 -9.00 -12.59
CA PRO A 170 12.35 -9.64 -13.79
C PRO A 170 11.95 -11.11 -13.56
N LEU A 171 12.74 -11.87 -12.79
CA LEU A 171 12.42 -13.26 -12.48
C LEU A 171 11.14 -13.35 -11.63
N ALA A 172 11.05 -12.56 -10.57
CA ALA A 172 9.86 -12.49 -9.73
C ALA A 172 8.63 -12.05 -10.52
N ALA A 173 8.76 -11.03 -11.37
CA ALA A 173 7.69 -10.57 -12.25
C ALA A 173 7.22 -11.68 -13.19
N LEU A 174 8.14 -12.44 -13.79
CA LEU A 174 7.80 -13.57 -14.66
C LEU A 174 7.06 -14.67 -13.87
N CYS A 175 7.59 -15.10 -12.72
CA CYS A 175 6.98 -16.15 -11.91
C CYS A 175 5.57 -15.76 -11.42
N ILE A 176 5.40 -14.54 -10.92
CA ILE A 176 4.10 -14.04 -10.45
C ILE A 176 3.12 -13.91 -11.62
N SER A 177 3.55 -13.37 -12.76
CA SER A 177 2.70 -13.22 -13.94
C SER A 177 2.26 -14.58 -14.50
N LEU A 178 3.16 -15.57 -14.54
CA LEU A 178 2.82 -16.93 -14.96
C LEU A 178 1.84 -17.59 -13.99
N GLY A 179 2.10 -17.49 -12.68
CA GLY A 179 1.19 -18.04 -11.67
C GLY A 179 -0.21 -17.42 -11.75
N LEU A 180 -0.29 -16.09 -11.87
CA LEU A 180 -1.56 -15.38 -12.07
C LEU A 180 -2.22 -15.77 -13.40
N GLY A 181 -1.45 -15.91 -14.47
CA GLY A 181 -1.96 -16.35 -15.77
C GLY A 181 -2.58 -17.74 -15.72
N VAL A 182 -1.90 -18.70 -15.07
CA VAL A 182 -2.44 -20.05 -14.84
C VAL A 182 -3.72 -19.99 -14.01
N PHE A 183 -3.73 -19.21 -12.93
CA PHE A 183 -4.92 -19.03 -12.10
C PHE A 183 -6.12 -18.48 -12.90
N LEU A 184 -5.89 -17.45 -13.73
CA LEU A 184 -6.93 -16.86 -14.57
C LEU A 184 -7.44 -17.83 -15.64
N VAL A 185 -6.56 -18.63 -16.26
CA VAL A 185 -6.97 -19.64 -17.26
C VAL A 185 -7.76 -20.77 -16.60
N ILE A 186 -7.37 -21.22 -15.41
CA ILE A 186 -8.12 -22.26 -14.68
C ILE A 186 -9.49 -21.74 -14.24
N GLY A 187 -9.56 -20.50 -13.73
CA GLY A 187 -10.79 -19.92 -13.20
C GLY A 187 -11.76 -19.37 -14.26
N GLY A 188 -11.24 -18.86 -15.38
CA GLY A 188 -12.02 -18.15 -16.40
C GLY A 188 -11.93 -18.71 -17.81
N GLY A 189 -11.13 -19.75 -18.04
CA GLY A 189 -10.86 -20.31 -19.36
C GLY A 189 -9.85 -19.51 -20.19
N LEU A 190 -9.55 -20.00 -21.39
CA LEU A 190 -8.66 -19.29 -22.33
C LEU A 190 -9.33 -18.01 -22.84
N PRO A 191 -8.59 -16.89 -22.91
CA PRO A 191 -9.15 -15.65 -23.44
C PRO A 191 -9.48 -15.80 -24.92
N HIS A 192 -10.70 -15.39 -25.30
CA HIS A 192 -11.06 -15.25 -26.71
C HIS A 192 -10.47 -13.94 -27.24
N VAL A 193 -9.52 -14.03 -28.17
CA VAL A 193 -8.87 -12.86 -28.78
C VAL A 193 -9.32 -12.78 -30.24
N SER A 194 -10.14 -11.76 -30.56
CA SER A 194 -10.54 -11.53 -31.94
C SER A 194 -9.34 -11.02 -32.76
N PRO A 195 -9.19 -11.41 -34.03
CA PRO A 195 -8.13 -10.88 -34.88
C PRO A 195 -8.13 -9.35 -34.91
N GLY A 196 -6.98 -8.73 -34.61
CA GLY A 196 -6.83 -7.27 -34.58
C GLY A 196 -7.19 -6.58 -33.26
N SER A 197 -7.66 -7.31 -32.23
CA SER A 197 -7.98 -6.70 -30.92
C SER A 197 -6.73 -6.33 -30.10
N VAL A 198 -5.60 -6.98 -30.37
CA VAL A 198 -4.30 -6.64 -29.77
C VAL A 198 -3.58 -5.65 -30.66
N THR A 199 -3.73 -4.37 -30.34
CA THR A 199 -3.05 -3.25 -30.99
C THR A 199 -1.97 -2.68 -30.07
N LEU A 200 -1.03 -1.90 -30.64
CA LEU A 200 -0.05 -1.14 -29.86
C LEU A 200 -0.72 -0.27 -28.79
N LEU A 201 -1.87 0.34 -29.11
CA LEU A 201 -2.61 1.18 -28.18
C LEU A 201 -3.20 0.38 -27.01
N THR A 202 -3.76 -0.80 -27.27
CA THR A 202 -4.26 -1.67 -26.19
C THR A 202 -3.14 -2.17 -25.28
N VAL A 203 -1.97 -2.51 -25.83
CA VAL A 203 -0.80 -2.90 -25.04
C VAL A 203 -0.31 -1.72 -24.20
N ALA A 204 -0.20 -0.53 -24.78
CA ALA A 204 0.19 0.68 -24.07
C ALA A 204 -0.79 1.01 -22.93
N ALA A 205 -2.10 0.87 -23.17
CA ALA A 205 -3.13 1.07 -22.15
C ALA A 205 -2.99 0.07 -20.98
N VAL A 206 -2.79 -1.22 -21.26
CA VAL A 206 -2.57 -2.24 -20.21
C VAL A 206 -1.33 -1.93 -19.38
N VAL A 207 -0.21 -1.59 -20.03
CA VAL A 207 1.03 -1.24 -19.33
C VAL A 207 0.85 0.00 -18.46
N LEU A 208 0.16 1.03 -18.97
CA LEU A 208 -0.12 2.25 -18.21
C LEU A 208 -1.01 1.98 -16.99
N LEU A 209 -2.08 1.20 -17.17
CA LEU A 209 -2.98 0.83 -16.08
C LEU A 209 -2.26 -0.02 -15.02
N ALA A 210 -1.46 -0.99 -15.44
CA ALA A 210 -0.65 -1.82 -14.53
C ALA A 210 0.41 -1.00 -13.79
N ALA A 211 1.09 -0.07 -14.47
CA ALA A 211 2.07 0.81 -13.84
C ALA A 211 1.41 1.75 -12.82
N THR A 212 0.24 2.30 -13.15
CA THR A 212 -0.54 3.16 -12.24
C THR A 212 -1.04 2.36 -11.04
N ASN A 213 -1.51 1.13 -11.27
CA ASN A 213 -1.91 0.21 -10.20
C ASN A 213 -0.76 -0.06 -9.23
N ALA A 214 0.39 -0.45 -9.77
CA ALA A 214 1.59 -0.74 -8.99
C ALA A 214 2.08 0.51 -8.23
N PHE A 215 2.03 1.68 -8.85
CA PHE A 215 2.36 2.93 -8.18
C PHE A 215 1.43 3.22 -7.00
N ASN A 216 0.12 3.13 -7.22
CA ASN A 216 -0.89 3.42 -6.18
C ASN A 216 -0.76 2.47 -4.98
N GLU A 217 -0.56 1.18 -5.24
CA GLU A 217 -0.37 0.17 -4.20
C GLU A 217 0.91 0.38 -3.43
N ASN A 218 2.03 0.57 -4.13
CA ASN A 218 3.32 0.78 -3.48
C ASN A 218 3.31 2.07 -2.67
N MET A 219 2.72 3.15 -3.16
CA MET A 219 2.67 4.41 -2.41
C MET A 219 1.85 4.27 -1.12
N THR A 220 0.66 3.67 -1.21
CA THR A 220 -0.31 3.64 -0.11
C THR A 220 -0.01 2.55 0.92
N TYR A 221 0.28 1.34 0.47
CA TYR A 221 0.37 0.16 1.34
C TYR A 221 1.79 -0.28 1.65
N ARG A 222 2.81 0.28 0.96
CA ARG A 222 4.21 -0.09 1.18
C ARG A 222 5.08 1.06 1.62
N ALA A 223 5.27 2.06 0.77
CA ALA A 223 6.13 3.20 1.02
C ALA A 223 5.66 3.99 2.24
N ALA A 224 4.36 4.28 2.33
CA ALA A 224 3.81 5.07 3.41
C ALA A 224 3.94 4.41 4.81
N PRO A 225 3.56 3.13 4.99
CA PRO A 225 3.82 2.42 6.24
C PRO A 225 5.32 2.25 6.54
N LEU A 226 6.14 1.84 5.57
CA LEU A 226 7.58 1.62 5.82
C LEU A 226 8.29 2.90 6.24
N ALA A 227 8.03 4.02 5.56
CA ALA A 227 8.68 5.31 5.83
C ALA A 227 8.42 5.85 7.25
N THR A 228 7.33 5.41 7.87
CA THR A 228 6.90 5.87 9.20
C THR A 228 7.13 4.81 10.28
N LEU A 229 7.00 3.51 9.98
CA LEU A 229 7.21 2.43 10.92
C LEU A 229 8.68 2.03 11.09
N GLU A 230 9.47 2.00 10.03
CA GLU A 230 10.87 1.54 10.12
C GLU A 230 11.68 2.33 11.16
N PRO A 231 11.62 3.69 11.19
CA PRO A 231 12.32 4.47 12.22
C PRO A 231 11.78 4.24 13.64
N ALA A 232 10.52 3.83 13.78
CA ALA A 232 9.83 3.73 15.06
C ALA A 232 9.97 2.35 15.73
N ILE A 233 9.89 1.28 14.94
CA ILE A 233 9.81 -0.10 15.42
C ILE A 233 10.78 -1.06 14.72
N GLY A 234 11.67 -0.53 13.88
CA GLY A 234 12.70 -1.27 13.18
C GLY A 234 12.21 -2.01 11.92
N PRO A 235 13.15 -2.46 11.07
CA PRO A 235 12.85 -2.93 9.72
C PRO A 235 12.03 -4.23 9.68
N SER A 236 12.31 -5.18 10.57
CA SER A 236 11.61 -6.48 10.58
C SER A 236 10.13 -6.33 10.92
N GLN A 237 9.81 -5.56 11.97
CA GLN A 237 8.41 -5.35 12.38
C GLN A 237 7.68 -4.45 11.40
N ALA A 238 8.33 -3.40 10.90
CA ALA A 238 7.76 -2.55 9.86
C ALA A 238 7.41 -3.35 8.59
N MET A 239 8.29 -4.26 8.16
CA MET A 239 8.03 -5.12 6.99
C MET A 239 6.84 -6.06 7.21
N LEU A 240 6.75 -6.71 8.37
CA LEU A 240 5.63 -7.61 8.69
C LEU A 240 4.30 -6.85 8.76
N LEU A 241 4.26 -5.69 9.43
CA LEU A 241 3.06 -4.85 9.52
C LEU A 241 2.61 -4.33 8.16
N THR A 242 3.57 -3.93 7.32
CA THR A 242 3.31 -3.50 5.94
C THR A 242 2.74 -4.65 5.11
N ALA A 243 3.30 -5.86 5.23
CA ALA A 243 2.81 -7.03 4.51
C ALA A 243 1.39 -7.42 4.95
N VAL A 244 1.08 -7.35 6.25
CA VAL A 244 -0.26 -7.61 6.78
C VAL A 244 -1.24 -6.54 6.31
N LEU A 245 -0.87 -5.26 6.39
CA LEU A 245 -1.74 -4.18 5.91
C LEU A 245 -2.06 -4.31 4.42
N PHE A 246 -1.06 -4.69 3.59
CA PHE A 246 -1.26 -4.94 2.16
C PHE A 246 -2.11 -6.18 1.88
N GLY A 247 -1.90 -7.27 2.63
CA GLY A 247 -2.60 -8.53 2.37
C GLY A 247 -4.03 -8.58 2.88
N VAL A 248 -4.35 -7.78 3.90
CA VAL A 248 -5.68 -7.71 4.52
C VAL A 248 -6.55 -6.59 3.95
N GLY A 249 -5.94 -5.46 3.58
CA GLY A 249 -6.64 -4.26 3.11
C GLY A 249 -6.67 -4.09 1.59
#